data_AF-A0A7C4JUB7-F1
#
_entry.id   AF-A0A7C4JUB7-F1
#
_cell.length_a   1.000
_cell.length_b   1.000
_cell.length_c   1.000
_cell.angle_alpha   90.00
_cell.angle_beta   90.00
_cell.angle_gamma   90.00
#
_symmetry.space_group_name_H-M   'P 1'
#
loop_
_entity.id
_entity.type
_entity.pdbx_description
1 polymer ?
#
loop_
_entity_poly.entity_id
_entity_poly.type
_entity_poly.pdbx_seq_one_letter_code
_entity_poly.pdbx_strand_id
1 'polypeptide(L)'
;MAKNQLDEVTFTYGGQPITLKKSDTEAAVQHTPMYGAAPARRSTVGAPLGIEGFSMLRASSDVGSLLDEARRQPDVAIGTHVWNVGSQEGNPLVPTGNLYIEFKPGVEEQRQLAIFSQLALSIREIVGPGAFRVSVSPTSPNPIKCTVALQAMEEIAVAEPEFAAPPATWAFSLPTGRFIASQWHLENTGRPIPAVDVPNALYDASYFRRGADAKVMEAWRFLGSLGNPNLCIAVIDTGFATDHPQLRGDGTKIRNPLNAAARNNDVSPFVRMSNGAFGVMSHGTSCAAVAAGALDAQGILGAAPTARLLLIKLDVLTDEAIKNAFEHAMLNGADIISCSLGYPTPV
;
A
#
# COMPACT_ATOMS: atom_id res chain seq x y z
N MET A 1 32.54 23.22 -0.41
CA MET A 1 31.14 23.44 -0.83
C MET A 1 30.33 22.26 -0.33
N ALA A 2 29.33 22.48 0.52
CA ALA A 2 28.51 21.40 1.07
C ALA A 2 27.77 20.68 -0.07
N LYS A 3 28.04 19.38 -0.27
CA LYS A 3 27.25 18.54 -1.17
C LYS A 3 25.85 18.45 -0.56
N ASN A 4 24.86 19.19 -1.08
CA ASN A 4 23.46 18.95 -0.75
C ASN A 4 23.14 17.49 -1.09
N GLN A 5 23.08 16.64 -0.06
CA GLN A 5 22.54 15.29 -0.12
C GLN A 5 21.03 15.45 -0.17
N LEU A 6 20.44 15.19 -1.34
CA LEU A 6 19.00 15.01 -1.47
C LEU A 6 18.71 13.59 -0.99
N ASP A 7 18.34 13.45 0.29
CA ASP A 7 17.91 12.17 0.86
C ASP A 7 16.47 11.84 0.46
N GLU A 8 15.72 12.86 0.04
CA GLU A 8 14.38 12.76 -0.53
C GLU A 8 14.26 13.70 -1.73
N VAL A 9 13.53 13.27 -2.76
CA VAL A 9 13.39 14.02 -4.01
C VAL A 9 12.04 13.75 -4.64
N THR A 10 11.41 14.81 -5.14
CA THR A 10 10.11 14.74 -5.83
C THR A 10 10.27 15.23 -7.27
N PHE A 11 9.75 14.46 -8.23
CA PHE A 11 9.72 14.82 -9.65
C PHE A 11 8.55 14.10 -10.35
N THR A 12 8.27 14.44 -11.60
CA THR A 12 7.20 13.80 -12.40
C THR A 12 7.69 12.50 -13.03
N TYR A 13 6.95 11.40 -12.92
CA TYR A 13 7.25 10.11 -13.53
C TYR A 13 5.94 9.41 -13.94
N GLY A 14 5.84 8.98 -15.20
CA GLY A 14 4.59 8.46 -15.77
C GLY A 14 3.46 9.49 -15.75
N GLY A 15 3.79 10.79 -15.85
CA GLY A 15 2.83 11.90 -15.77
C GLY A 15 2.27 12.19 -14.38
N GLN A 16 2.79 11.59 -13.31
CA GLN A 16 2.38 11.84 -11.92
C GLN A 16 3.58 12.25 -11.05
N PRO A 17 3.38 13.05 -9.99
CA PRO A 17 4.45 13.33 -9.04
C PRO A 17 4.79 12.05 -8.26
N ILE A 18 6.08 11.70 -8.23
CA ILE A 18 6.64 10.64 -7.40
C ILE A 18 7.62 11.23 -6.40
N THR A 19 7.59 10.74 -5.16
CA THR A 19 8.57 11.10 -4.13
C THR A 19 9.41 9.87 -3.79
N LEU A 20 10.72 10.01 -4.01
CA LEU A 20 11.69 8.96 -3.77
C LEU A 20 12.56 9.31 -2.57
N LYS A 21 12.72 8.34 -1.66
CA LYS A 21 13.69 8.41 -0.58
C LYS A 21 14.89 7.54 -0.90
N LYS A 22 16.07 8.09 -0.71
CA LYS A 22 17.34 7.38 -0.85
C LYS A 22 17.47 6.32 0.25
N SER A 23 17.93 5.13 -0.09
CA SER A 23 18.20 4.07 0.90
C SER A 23 19.45 4.41 1.72
N ASP A 24 19.31 4.31 3.05
CA ASP A 24 20.40 4.50 4.01
C ASP A 24 21.24 3.23 4.19
N THR A 25 20.79 2.09 3.65
CA THR A 25 21.43 0.79 3.85
C THR A 25 21.76 0.06 2.57
N GLU A 26 21.23 0.47 1.41
CA GLU A 26 21.35 -0.28 0.16
C GLU A 26 21.95 0.55 -0.99
N ALA A 27 22.82 -0.11 -1.76
CA ALA A 27 23.42 0.37 -3.00
C ALA A 27 23.32 -0.72 -4.06
N ALA A 28 23.50 -0.34 -5.32
CA ALA A 28 23.52 -1.26 -6.44
C ALA A 28 24.73 -1.00 -7.33
N VAL A 29 25.33 -2.08 -7.83
CA VAL A 29 26.42 -2.02 -8.80
C VAL A 29 26.10 -2.84 -10.04
N GLN A 30 26.43 -2.30 -11.21
CA GLN A 30 26.41 -3.02 -12.47
C GLN A 30 27.86 -3.31 -12.87
N HIS A 31 28.16 -4.57 -13.17
CA HIS A 31 29.49 -4.99 -13.59
C HIS A 31 29.63 -4.93 -15.12
N THR A 32 30.85 -4.68 -15.58
CA THR A 32 31.21 -4.74 -17.00
C THR A 32 31.06 -6.16 -17.56
N PRO A 33 30.44 -6.35 -18.74
CA PRO A 33 30.17 -7.69 -19.30
C PRO A 33 31.41 -8.59 -19.47
N MET A 34 32.61 -8.01 -19.65
CA MET A 34 33.86 -8.78 -19.83
C MET A 34 34.29 -9.58 -18.60
N TYR A 35 33.83 -9.24 -17.39
CA TYR A 35 34.29 -9.87 -16.14
C TYR A 35 33.38 -10.95 -15.58
N GLY A 36 32.28 -11.30 -16.27
CA GLY A 36 31.39 -12.40 -15.92
C GLY A 36 30.57 -12.14 -14.66
N ALA A 37 29.34 -12.66 -14.63
CA ALA A 37 28.52 -12.64 -13.42
C ALA A 37 29.27 -13.36 -12.28
N ALA A 38 29.30 -12.76 -11.10
CA ALA A 38 29.85 -13.39 -9.90
C ALA A 38 29.24 -14.80 -9.72
N PRO A 39 30.01 -15.79 -9.25
CA PRO A 39 29.53 -17.17 -9.14
C PRO A 39 28.24 -17.23 -8.31
N ALA A 40 27.21 -17.87 -8.88
CA ALA A 40 25.91 -18.03 -8.25
C ALA A 40 26.06 -18.68 -6.86
N ARG A 41 25.79 -17.91 -5.80
CA ARG A 41 25.68 -18.47 -4.45
C ARG A 41 24.34 -19.20 -4.33
N ARG A 42 24.32 -20.35 -3.65
CA ARG A 42 23.09 -21.06 -3.30
C ARG A 42 22.12 -20.10 -2.61
N SER A 43 20.94 -19.92 -3.18
CA SER A 43 19.90 -19.08 -2.58
C SER A 43 19.34 -19.74 -1.34
N THR A 44 19.07 -18.94 -0.32
CA THR A 44 18.23 -19.33 0.80
C THR A 44 16.77 -19.24 0.36
N VAL A 45 15.94 -20.20 0.77
CA VAL A 45 14.49 -20.13 0.60
C VAL A 45 14.00 -18.80 1.20
N GLY A 46 13.29 -17.97 0.42
CA GLY A 46 12.79 -16.66 0.83
C GLY A 46 13.71 -15.46 0.53
N ALA A 47 14.82 -15.63 -0.21
CA ALA A 47 15.60 -14.49 -0.68
C ALA A 47 14.78 -13.63 -1.68
N PRO A 48 14.78 -12.29 -1.56
CA PRO A 48 14.07 -11.42 -2.49
C PRO A 48 14.60 -11.58 -3.92
N LEU A 49 13.73 -11.32 -4.91
CA LEU A 49 14.11 -11.33 -6.32
C LEU A 49 15.24 -10.32 -6.56
N GLY A 50 16.29 -10.77 -7.24
CA GLY A 50 17.36 -9.89 -7.70
C GLY A 50 16.89 -8.94 -8.80
N ILE A 51 17.62 -7.85 -8.99
CA ILE A 51 17.42 -6.93 -10.11
C ILE A 51 18.36 -7.40 -11.22
N GLU A 52 17.81 -7.86 -12.34
CA GLU A 52 18.63 -8.33 -13.45
C GLU A 52 19.59 -7.23 -13.92
N GLY A 53 20.88 -7.57 -14.05
CA GLY A 53 21.93 -6.63 -14.42
C GLY A 53 22.55 -5.82 -13.26
N PHE A 54 22.03 -5.91 -12.04
CA PHE A 54 22.58 -5.24 -10.86
C PHE A 54 22.83 -6.20 -9.69
N SER A 55 23.98 -6.04 -9.03
CA SER A 55 24.26 -6.66 -7.73
C SER A 55 23.95 -5.69 -6.60
N MET A 56 23.12 -6.12 -5.66
CA MET A 56 22.77 -5.33 -4.48
C MET A 56 23.86 -5.44 -3.42
N LEU A 57 24.29 -4.28 -2.90
CA LEU A 57 25.23 -4.16 -1.80
C LEU A 57 24.51 -3.58 -0.59
N ARG A 58 24.77 -4.13 0.60
CA ARG A 58 24.24 -3.61 1.87
C ARG A 58 25.35 -2.98 2.69
N ALA A 59 25.19 -1.71 3.07
CA ALA A 59 26.11 -1.01 3.93
C ALA A 59 25.84 -1.34 5.40
N SER A 60 26.91 -1.56 6.17
CA SER A 60 26.83 -1.68 7.63
C SER A 60 26.85 -0.33 8.35
N SER A 61 27.22 0.74 7.65
CA SER A 61 27.37 2.09 8.22
C SER A 61 27.04 3.20 7.22
N ASP A 62 27.88 3.39 6.20
CA ASP A 62 27.71 4.46 5.19
C ASP A 62 27.69 3.92 3.76
N VAL A 63 26.55 4.12 3.09
CA VAL A 63 26.36 3.73 1.67
C VAL A 63 27.26 4.55 0.75
N GLY A 64 27.60 5.80 1.11
CA GLY A 64 28.49 6.64 0.32
C GLY A 64 29.87 6.02 0.15
N SER A 65 30.51 5.67 1.27
CA SER A 65 31.83 5.04 1.33
C SER A 65 31.84 3.67 0.63
N LEU A 66 30.77 2.88 0.80
CA LEU A 66 30.59 1.60 0.11
C LEU A 66 30.58 1.78 -1.42
N LEU A 67 29.84 2.76 -1.93
CA LEU A 67 29.79 3.05 -3.36
C LEU A 67 31.11 3.60 -3.88
N ASP A 68 31.79 4.45 -3.11
CA ASP A 68 33.09 5.00 -3.51
C ASP A 68 34.16 3.91 -3.60
N GLU A 69 34.11 2.89 -2.71
CA GLU A 69 34.96 1.71 -2.83
C GLU A 69 34.58 0.85 -4.04
N ALA A 70 33.30 0.55 -4.22
CA ALA A 70 32.85 -0.26 -5.34
C ALA A 70 33.20 0.37 -6.70
N ARG A 71 33.04 1.69 -6.85
CA ARG A 71 33.38 2.43 -8.08
C ARG A 71 34.89 2.45 -8.39
N ARG A 72 35.76 2.13 -7.43
CA ARG A 72 37.21 1.98 -7.68
C ARG A 72 37.54 0.65 -8.36
N GLN A 73 36.63 -0.32 -8.33
CA GLN A 73 36.89 -1.63 -8.91
C GLN A 73 36.79 -1.57 -10.44
N PRO A 74 37.78 -2.14 -11.17
CA PRO A 74 37.85 -2.03 -12.63
C PRO A 74 36.74 -2.78 -13.36
N ASP A 75 36.06 -3.70 -12.68
CA ASP A 75 34.94 -4.48 -13.20
C ASP A 75 33.58 -3.83 -12.92
N VAL A 76 33.51 -2.71 -12.19
CA VAL A 76 32.26 -1.99 -11.91
C VAL A 76 32.04 -0.88 -12.94
N ALA A 77 30.99 -1.05 -13.75
CA ALA A 77 30.59 -0.07 -14.76
C ALA A 77 29.76 1.08 -14.16
N ILE A 78 28.85 0.74 -13.22
CA ILE A 78 27.99 1.72 -12.54
C ILE A 78 27.92 1.37 -11.06
N GLY A 79 28.10 2.36 -10.19
CA GLY A 79 27.74 2.28 -8.79
C GLY A 79 26.71 3.34 -8.47
N THR A 80 25.52 2.95 -7.99
CA THR A 80 24.39 3.87 -7.78
C THR A 80 23.69 3.62 -6.45
N HIS A 81 23.01 4.65 -5.96
CA HIS A 81 22.16 4.53 -4.78
C HIS A 81 20.83 3.84 -5.15
N VAL A 82 20.31 3.06 -4.21
CA VAL A 82 18.96 2.48 -4.28
C VAL A 82 17.96 3.50 -3.74
N TRP A 83 16.80 3.60 -4.37
CA TRP A 83 15.72 4.50 -3.98
C TRP A 83 14.45 3.72 -3.70
N ASN A 84 13.61 4.23 -2.80
CA ASN A 84 12.32 3.66 -2.45
C ASN A 84 11.22 4.69 -2.67
N VAL A 85 10.02 4.25 -3.03
CA VAL A 85 8.85 5.12 -3.14
C VAL A 85 8.32 5.41 -1.73
N GLY A 86 8.40 6.67 -1.29
CA GLY A 86 8.09 7.05 0.09
C GLY A 86 9.00 6.38 1.13
N SER A 87 8.42 5.98 2.27
CA SER A 87 9.15 5.31 3.37
C SER A 87 9.04 3.78 3.36
N GLN A 88 8.48 3.19 2.30
CA GLN A 88 8.28 1.75 2.21
C GLN A 88 9.55 1.06 1.71
N GLU A 89 10.24 0.36 2.61
CA GLU A 89 11.30 -0.58 2.24
C GLU A 89 10.69 -1.83 1.60
N GLY A 90 11.26 -2.31 0.49
CA GLY A 90 10.84 -3.57 -0.16
C GLY A 90 10.64 -3.49 -1.68
N ASN A 91 10.52 -2.29 -2.26
CA ASN A 91 10.41 -2.07 -3.70
C ASN A 91 11.58 -1.20 -4.19
N PRO A 92 12.80 -1.75 -4.31
CA PRO A 92 13.98 -0.98 -4.67
C PRO A 92 13.89 -0.51 -6.14
N LEU A 93 14.11 0.78 -6.34
CA LEU A 93 14.31 1.41 -7.63
C LEU A 93 15.80 1.72 -7.81
N VAL A 94 16.43 1.09 -8.80
CA VAL A 94 17.84 1.27 -9.13
C VAL A 94 17.97 2.10 -10.40
N PRO A 95 18.49 3.34 -10.34
CA PRO A 95 18.71 4.15 -11.55
C PRO A 95 19.71 3.47 -12.47
N THR A 96 19.34 3.23 -13.73
CA THR A 96 20.20 2.50 -14.68
C THR A 96 21.31 3.36 -15.27
N GLY A 97 21.21 4.69 -15.15
CA GLY A 97 22.05 5.62 -15.87
C GLY A 97 21.37 6.21 -17.11
N ASN A 98 20.27 5.63 -17.57
CA ASN A 98 19.55 6.11 -18.74
C ASN A 98 18.41 7.06 -18.37
N LEU A 99 18.04 7.93 -19.31
CA LEU A 99 16.90 8.81 -19.21
C LEU A 99 16.15 8.83 -20.54
N TYR A 100 14.83 9.00 -20.46
CA TYR A 100 13.98 9.38 -21.58
C TYR A 100 13.69 10.88 -21.52
N ILE A 101 13.81 11.57 -22.65
CA ILE A 101 13.61 13.02 -22.74
C ILE A 101 12.78 13.34 -23.99
N GLU A 102 11.72 14.13 -23.81
CA GLU A 102 10.99 14.78 -24.89
C GLU A 102 11.08 16.29 -24.76
N PHE A 103 11.43 16.97 -25.85
CA PHE A 103 11.36 18.43 -25.97
C PHE A 103 9.97 18.88 -26.42
N LYS A 104 9.60 20.09 -26.02
CA LYS A 104 8.39 20.74 -26.53
C LYS A 104 8.50 20.98 -28.05
N PRO A 105 7.36 21.02 -28.76
CA PRO A 105 7.36 21.32 -30.20
C PRO A 105 8.06 22.64 -30.51
N GLY A 106 8.90 22.65 -31.54
CA GLY A 106 9.58 23.86 -32.04
C GLY A 106 10.91 24.20 -31.36
N VAL A 107 11.38 23.40 -30.39
CA VAL A 107 12.74 23.58 -29.84
C VAL A 107 13.77 23.18 -30.89
N GLU A 108 14.65 24.11 -31.26
CA GLU A 108 15.68 23.88 -32.29
C GLU A 108 16.72 22.84 -31.87
N GLU A 109 17.21 22.04 -32.83
CA GLU A 109 18.19 20.97 -32.60
C GLU A 109 19.46 21.48 -31.88
N GLN A 110 19.96 22.67 -32.25
CA GLN A 110 21.12 23.28 -31.59
C GLN A 110 20.87 23.51 -30.09
N ARG A 111 19.66 23.91 -29.72
CA ARG A 111 19.27 24.10 -28.31
C ARG A 111 19.17 22.76 -27.59
N GLN A 112 18.61 21.73 -28.24
CA GLN A 112 18.53 20.37 -27.67
C GLN A 112 19.93 19.82 -27.37
N LEU A 113 20.86 19.93 -28.33
CA LEU A 113 22.25 19.50 -28.18
C LEU A 113 23.01 20.29 -27.10
N ALA A 114 22.72 21.59 -26.96
CA ALA A 114 23.29 22.42 -25.90
C ALA A 114 22.84 21.95 -24.50
N ILE A 115 21.57 21.60 -24.33
CA ILE A 115 21.03 21.06 -23.07
C ILE A 115 21.69 19.72 -22.72
N PHE A 116 21.85 18.82 -23.69
CA PHE A 116 22.57 17.56 -23.46
C PHE A 116 24.03 17.79 -23.08
N SER A 117 24.70 18.72 -23.75
CA SER A 117 26.09 19.09 -23.43
C SER A 117 26.22 19.69 -22.02
N GLN A 118 25.27 20.53 -21.61
CA GLN A 118 25.24 21.15 -20.27
C GLN A 118 25.19 20.11 -19.14
N LEU A 119 24.48 19.01 -19.34
CA LEU A 119 24.37 17.91 -18.36
C LEU A 119 25.31 16.73 -18.67
N ALA A 120 26.20 16.90 -19.65
CA ALA A 120 27.11 15.86 -20.16
C ALA A 120 26.40 14.54 -20.53
N LEU A 121 25.18 14.63 -21.06
CA LEU A 121 24.36 13.48 -21.47
C LEU A 121 24.77 13.00 -22.87
N SER A 122 24.84 11.68 -23.04
CA SER A 122 25.15 11.04 -24.32
C SER A 122 23.88 10.49 -24.95
N ILE A 123 23.62 10.82 -26.20
CA ILE A 123 22.48 10.27 -26.95
C ILE A 123 22.73 8.79 -27.22
N ARG A 124 21.76 7.95 -26.83
CA ARG A 124 21.76 6.50 -27.11
C ARG A 124 20.88 6.17 -28.31
N GLU A 125 19.73 6.82 -28.37
CA GLU A 125 18.71 6.54 -29.38
C GLU A 125 17.87 7.80 -29.62
N ILE A 126 17.53 8.05 -30.89
CA ILE A 126 16.52 9.04 -31.28
C ILE A 126 15.22 8.26 -31.48
N VAL A 127 14.27 8.45 -30.58
CA VAL A 127 13.00 7.71 -30.55
C VAL A 127 11.97 8.36 -31.47
N GLY A 128 12.06 9.68 -31.65
CA GLY A 128 11.19 10.45 -32.53
C GLY A 128 11.61 11.92 -32.61
N PRO A 129 10.85 12.76 -33.33
CA PRO A 129 11.13 14.19 -33.41
C PRO A 129 11.12 14.84 -32.02
N GLY A 130 12.30 15.28 -31.55
CA GLY A 130 12.46 15.86 -30.21
C GLY A 130 12.40 14.85 -29.05
N ALA A 131 12.42 13.53 -29.32
CA ALA A 131 12.34 12.49 -28.30
C ALA A 131 13.59 11.59 -28.34
N PHE A 132 14.24 11.41 -27.19
CA PHE A 132 15.55 10.78 -27.08
C PHE A 132 15.64 9.84 -25.88
N ARG A 133 16.35 8.73 -26.06
CA ARG A 133 16.97 8.03 -24.93
C ARG A 133 18.41 8.47 -24.83
N VAL A 134 18.80 8.89 -23.64
CA VAL A 134 20.15 9.36 -23.33
C VAL A 134 20.70 8.60 -22.13
N SER A 135 22.01 8.65 -21.94
CA SER A 135 22.65 8.13 -20.72
C SER A 135 23.55 9.17 -20.09
N VAL A 136 23.66 9.13 -18.76
CA VAL A 136 24.65 9.89 -18.01
C VAL A 136 26.07 9.44 -18.36
N SER A 137 27.02 10.37 -18.22
CA SER A 137 28.46 10.11 -18.29
C SER A 137 29.10 10.21 -16.89
N PRO A 138 30.37 9.83 -16.71
CA PRO A 138 31.08 10.02 -15.44
C PRO A 138 31.13 11.48 -14.95
N THR A 139 30.97 12.44 -15.86
CA THR A 139 30.94 13.88 -15.57
C THR A 139 29.53 14.44 -15.38
N SER A 140 28.49 13.67 -15.69
CA SER A 140 27.11 14.08 -15.47
C SER A 140 26.77 14.05 -13.98
N PRO A 141 25.80 14.89 -13.53
CA PRO A 141 25.04 14.58 -12.34
C PRO A 141 24.40 13.19 -12.42
N ASN A 142 24.02 12.62 -11.28
CA ASN A 142 23.31 11.33 -11.30
C ASN A 142 21.96 11.44 -12.05
N PRO A 143 21.41 10.32 -12.55
CA PRO A 143 20.21 10.34 -13.40
C PRO A 143 19.04 11.11 -12.79
N ILE A 144 18.77 10.95 -11.49
CA ILE A 144 17.67 11.65 -10.82
C ILE A 144 17.93 13.17 -10.75
N LYS A 145 19.16 13.59 -10.48
CA LYS A 145 19.52 15.02 -10.48
C LYS A 145 19.39 15.62 -11.89
N CYS A 146 19.78 14.88 -12.92
CA CYS A 146 19.54 15.28 -14.30
C CYS A 146 18.04 15.42 -14.59
N THR A 147 17.22 14.45 -14.18
CA THR A 147 15.75 14.52 -14.31
C THR A 147 15.18 15.77 -13.67
N VAL A 148 15.51 16.05 -12.41
CA VAL A 148 15.01 17.24 -11.70
C VAL A 148 15.43 18.52 -12.41
N ALA A 149 16.69 18.60 -12.86
CA ALA A 149 17.19 19.77 -13.59
C ALA A 149 16.47 19.95 -14.94
N LEU A 150 16.24 18.86 -15.68
CA LEU A 150 15.54 18.88 -16.97
C LEU A 150 14.07 19.28 -16.81
N GLN A 151 13.35 18.74 -15.82
CA GLN A 151 11.94 19.09 -15.59
C GLN A 151 11.72 20.55 -15.17
N ALA A 152 12.77 21.22 -14.70
CA ALA A 152 12.73 22.65 -14.42
C ALA A 152 12.93 23.54 -15.67
N MET A 153 13.32 22.97 -16.81
CA MET A 153 13.57 23.69 -18.06
C MET A 153 12.27 23.87 -18.85
N GLU A 154 12.09 25.05 -19.46
CA GLU A 154 10.88 25.34 -20.23
C GLU A 154 10.82 24.61 -21.56
N GLU A 155 11.96 24.16 -22.09
CA GLU A 155 12.08 23.43 -23.36
C GLU A 155 11.68 21.97 -23.24
N ILE A 156 11.61 21.42 -22.03
CA ILE A 156 11.36 20.00 -21.78
C ILE A 156 9.86 19.76 -21.58
N ALA A 157 9.32 18.79 -22.33
CA ALA A 157 7.96 18.29 -22.16
C ALA A 157 7.93 17.10 -21.20
N VAL A 158 8.88 16.17 -21.35
CA VAL A 158 9.01 14.97 -20.51
C VAL A 158 10.50 14.76 -20.22
N ALA A 159 10.85 14.43 -18.98
CA ALA A 159 12.17 13.92 -18.64
C ALA A 159 12.02 12.91 -17.51
N GLU A 160 12.43 11.67 -17.73
CA GLU A 160 12.23 10.56 -16.79
C GLU A 160 13.48 9.69 -16.72
N PRO A 161 13.97 9.33 -15.52
CA PRO A 161 15.08 8.41 -15.39
C PRO A 161 14.58 6.97 -15.59
N GLU A 162 15.40 6.12 -16.18
CA GLU A 162 15.11 4.70 -16.26
C GLU A 162 15.50 4.01 -14.95
N PHE A 163 14.58 3.22 -14.41
CA PHE A 163 14.79 2.40 -13.23
C PHE A 163 14.78 0.92 -13.59
N ALA A 164 15.75 0.18 -13.04
CA ALA A 164 15.66 -1.25 -12.89
C ALA A 164 15.01 -1.56 -11.54
N ALA A 165 14.02 -2.45 -11.56
CA ALA A 165 13.29 -2.91 -10.39
C ALA A 165 13.01 -4.42 -10.58
N PRO A 166 12.86 -5.20 -9.51
CA PRO A 166 12.39 -6.57 -9.65
C PRO A 166 11.03 -6.56 -10.34
N PRO A 167 10.69 -7.57 -11.18
CA PRO A 167 9.37 -7.67 -11.79
C PRO A 167 8.32 -7.61 -10.68
N ALA A 168 7.56 -6.52 -10.65
CA ALA A 168 6.48 -6.37 -9.68
C ALA A 168 5.36 -7.34 -10.09
N THR A 169 5.33 -8.51 -9.46
CA THR A 169 4.10 -9.32 -9.41
C THR A 169 3.09 -8.50 -8.60
N TRP A 170 2.25 -7.70 -9.27
CA TRP A 170 1.15 -6.91 -8.70
C TRP A 170 1.35 -6.57 -7.22
N ALA A 171 2.38 -5.78 -6.92
CA ALA A 171 2.78 -5.53 -5.53
C ALA A 171 1.59 -4.94 -4.78
N PHE A 172 0.97 -5.76 -3.96
CA PHE A 172 -0.18 -5.39 -3.16
C PHE A 172 0.17 -4.13 -2.38
N SER A 173 -0.56 -3.05 -2.65
CA SER A 173 -0.39 -1.79 -1.93
C SER A 173 -1.42 -1.73 -0.82
N LEU A 174 -0.96 -1.37 0.37
CA LEU A 174 -1.88 -1.13 1.48
C LEU A 174 -2.81 0.03 1.14
N PRO A 175 -4.08 -0.03 1.58
CA PRO A 175 -5.01 1.07 1.45
C PRO A 175 -4.44 2.35 2.07
N THR A 176 -4.85 3.49 1.53
CA THR A 176 -4.52 4.82 2.08
C THR A 176 -5.80 5.57 2.41
N GLY A 177 -5.73 6.54 3.30
CA GLY A 177 -6.88 7.38 3.64
C GLY A 177 -6.69 8.12 4.96
N ARG A 178 -7.54 9.12 5.17
CA ARG A 178 -7.48 10.04 6.32
C ARG A 178 -7.52 9.29 7.67
N PHE A 179 -8.31 8.23 7.77
CA PHE A 179 -8.58 7.51 9.01
C PHE A 179 -7.93 6.13 9.12
N ILE A 180 -7.04 5.78 8.18
CA ILE A 180 -6.31 4.51 8.26
C ILE A 180 -5.44 4.44 9.51
N ALA A 181 -4.69 5.50 9.81
CA ALA A 181 -3.81 5.53 10.97
C ALA A 181 -4.57 5.59 12.31
N SER A 182 -5.88 5.91 12.31
CA SER A 182 -6.71 5.90 13.51
C SER A 182 -7.33 4.54 13.85
N GLN A 183 -7.20 3.54 12.98
CA GLN A 183 -7.75 2.20 13.19
C GLN A 183 -6.70 1.31 13.89
N TRP A 184 -6.44 1.61 15.16
CA TRP A 184 -5.42 0.91 15.97
C TRP A 184 -5.57 -0.62 15.99
N HIS A 185 -6.79 -1.13 15.85
CA HIS A 185 -7.08 -2.56 15.85
C HIS A 185 -6.53 -3.26 14.60
N LEU A 186 -6.31 -2.52 13.49
CA LEU A 186 -5.67 -3.03 12.27
C LEU A 186 -4.14 -3.03 12.38
N GLU A 187 -3.57 -1.96 12.94
CA GLU A 187 -2.14 -1.78 13.23
C GLU A 187 -1.97 -0.77 14.36
N ASN A 188 -1.41 -1.19 15.50
CA ASN A 188 -1.18 -0.31 16.64
C ASN A 188 0.27 0.16 16.64
N THR A 189 0.47 1.40 16.23
CA THR A 189 1.81 2.03 16.17
C THR A 189 2.29 2.60 17.50
N GLY A 190 1.46 2.56 18.54
CA GLY A 190 1.69 3.20 19.83
C GLY A 190 1.68 4.73 19.80
N ARG A 191 1.17 5.32 18.71
CA ARG A 191 1.01 6.77 18.58
C ARG A 191 -0.36 7.21 19.09
N PRO A 192 -0.49 8.45 19.61
CA PRO A 192 -1.79 9.00 19.94
C PRO A 192 -2.64 9.09 18.67
N ILE A 193 -3.92 8.77 18.79
CA ILE A 193 -4.88 8.85 17.70
C ILE A 193 -5.73 10.11 17.91
N PRO A 194 -5.81 11.01 16.91
CA PRO A 194 -6.66 12.19 17.02
C PRO A 194 -8.10 11.77 17.29
N ALA A 195 -8.74 12.38 18.30
CA ALA A 195 -10.17 12.20 18.49
C ALA A 195 -10.90 12.82 17.30
N VAL A 196 -11.42 11.98 16.41
CA VAL A 196 -12.12 12.46 15.22
C VAL A 196 -13.55 12.87 15.58
N ASP A 197 -14.22 12.15 16.49
CA ASP A 197 -15.67 12.30 16.71
C ASP A 197 -16.16 12.12 18.16
N VAL A 198 -15.26 12.04 19.15
CA VAL A 198 -15.66 11.93 20.57
C VAL A 198 -15.27 13.21 21.31
N PRO A 199 -16.22 14.11 21.60
CA PRO A 199 -15.95 15.32 22.37
C PRO A 199 -15.30 14.97 23.72
N ASN A 200 -14.20 15.64 24.06
CA ASN A 200 -13.44 15.47 25.31
C ASN A 200 -12.69 14.14 25.50
N ALA A 201 -12.62 13.26 24.50
CA ALA A 201 -11.73 12.11 24.57
C ALA A 201 -10.30 12.51 24.19
N LEU A 202 -9.36 12.48 25.15
CA LEU A 202 -7.93 12.56 24.88
C LEU A 202 -7.34 11.15 24.96
N TYR A 203 -7.07 10.54 23.80
CA TYR A 203 -6.32 9.29 23.74
C TYR A 203 -4.85 9.59 23.44
N ASP A 204 -4.08 9.85 24.49
CA ASP A 204 -2.64 10.00 24.36
C ASP A 204 -1.94 8.64 24.14
N ALA A 205 -0.62 8.66 24.00
CA ALA A 205 0.17 7.45 23.74
C ALA A 205 0.06 6.39 24.85
N SER A 206 -0.35 6.74 26.08
CA SER A 206 -0.48 5.78 27.18
C SER A 206 -1.58 4.74 26.95
N TYR A 207 -2.56 5.06 26.12
CA TYR A 207 -3.66 4.14 25.74
C TYR A 207 -3.25 3.15 24.64
N PHE A 208 -2.13 3.38 23.96
CA PHE A 208 -1.74 2.62 22.78
C PHE A 208 -0.39 1.93 22.98
N ARG A 209 -0.44 0.63 23.28
CA ARG A 209 0.76 -0.20 23.32
C ARG A 209 1.08 -0.68 21.91
N ARG A 210 2.22 -0.23 21.36
CA ARG A 210 2.71 -0.68 20.03
C ARG A 210 2.65 -2.21 19.91
N GLY A 211 2.05 -2.68 18.83
CA GLY A 211 1.90 -4.11 18.55
C GLY A 211 0.80 -4.82 19.34
N ALA A 212 0.07 -4.14 20.23
CA ALA A 212 -1.16 -4.68 20.82
C ALA A 212 -2.35 -4.40 19.90
N ASP A 213 -2.42 -5.17 18.81
CA ASP A 213 -3.45 -5.12 17.76
C ASP A 213 -3.69 -6.53 17.19
N ALA A 214 -4.66 -6.67 16.29
CA ALA A 214 -5.01 -7.95 15.67
C ALA A 214 -4.11 -8.35 14.48
N LYS A 215 -3.03 -7.60 14.20
CA LYS A 215 -2.04 -7.87 13.15
C LYS A 215 -2.64 -7.94 11.74
N VAL A 216 -3.72 -7.20 11.50
CA VAL A 216 -4.48 -7.27 10.25
C VAL A 216 -3.67 -6.72 9.07
N MET A 217 -3.00 -5.58 9.22
CA MET A 217 -2.18 -5.05 8.12
C MET A 217 -0.98 -5.96 7.79
N GLU A 218 -0.40 -6.62 8.79
CA GLU A 218 0.63 -7.64 8.55
C GLU A 218 0.07 -8.84 7.78
N ALA A 219 -1.13 -9.31 8.14
CA ALA A 219 -1.81 -10.36 7.39
C ALA A 219 -2.11 -9.94 5.94
N TRP A 220 -2.52 -8.70 5.69
CA TRP A 220 -2.72 -8.20 4.33
C TRP A 220 -1.42 -8.17 3.52
N ARG A 221 -0.32 -7.70 4.12
CA ARG A 221 1.01 -7.72 3.49
C ARG A 221 1.43 -9.15 3.13
N PHE A 222 1.20 -10.10 4.05
CA PHE A 222 1.49 -11.51 3.84
C PHE A 222 0.64 -12.14 2.72
N LEU A 223 -0.66 -11.85 2.70
CA LEU A 223 -1.61 -12.39 1.73
C LEU A 223 -1.55 -11.71 0.36
N GLY A 224 -1.01 -10.49 0.28
CA GLY A 224 -1.09 -9.67 -0.91
C GLY A 224 -2.53 -9.26 -1.28
N SER A 225 -3.45 -9.20 -0.31
CA SER A 225 -4.86 -8.83 -0.54
C SER A 225 -5.55 -8.36 0.75
N LEU A 226 -6.71 -7.72 0.61
CA LEU A 226 -7.54 -7.27 1.74
C LEU A 226 -8.60 -8.31 2.15
N GLY A 227 -8.29 -9.60 1.95
CA GLY A 227 -9.24 -10.69 2.10
C GLY A 227 -9.72 -11.25 0.77
N ASN A 228 -10.71 -12.12 0.81
CA ASN A 228 -11.15 -12.91 -0.33
C ASN A 228 -12.67 -12.74 -0.58
N PRO A 229 -13.10 -12.30 -1.78
CA PRO A 229 -14.52 -12.09 -2.09
C PRO A 229 -15.34 -13.38 -2.20
N ASN A 230 -14.69 -14.55 -2.20
CA ASN A 230 -15.35 -15.84 -2.16
C ASN A 230 -15.67 -16.29 -0.73
N LEU A 231 -15.08 -15.66 0.30
CA LEU A 231 -15.38 -15.96 1.68
C LEU A 231 -16.62 -15.19 2.15
N CYS A 232 -17.46 -15.85 2.94
CA CYS A 232 -18.67 -15.29 3.52
C CYS A 232 -18.59 -15.31 5.04
N ILE A 233 -18.74 -14.13 5.66
CA ILE A 233 -18.78 -13.96 7.11
C ILE A 233 -20.23 -13.75 7.52
N ALA A 234 -20.77 -14.71 8.27
CA ALA A 234 -22.04 -14.54 8.95
C ALA A 234 -21.84 -13.71 10.22
N VAL A 235 -22.56 -12.61 10.33
CA VAL A 235 -22.59 -11.78 11.55
C VAL A 235 -23.98 -11.94 12.15
N ILE A 236 -24.03 -12.59 13.32
CA ILE A 236 -25.27 -12.81 14.07
C ILE A 236 -25.31 -11.77 15.19
N ASP A 237 -26.19 -10.78 15.08
CA ASP A 237 -26.20 -9.62 15.98
C ASP A 237 -27.56 -8.89 15.97
N THR A 238 -27.68 -7.74 16.63
CA THR A 238 -28.94 -7.05 16.95
C THR A 238 -29.67 -6.41 15.76
N GLY A 239 -29.04 -6.37 14.59
CA GLY A 239 -29.53 -5.72 13.38
C GLY A 239 -28.48 -4.81 12.74
N PHE A 240 -28.75 -4.41 11.49
CA PHE A 240 -27.76 -3.86 10.58
C PHE A 240 -28.34 -2.75 9.71
N ALA A 241 -27.63 -1.63 9.61
CA ALA A 241 -27.92 -0.58 8.65
C ALA A 241 -27.36 -0.98 7.27
N THR A 242 -28.10 -1.78 6.51
CA THR A 242 -27.63 -2.38 5.24
C THR A 242 -27.28 -1.36 4.16
N ASP A 243 -27.88 -0.16 4.21
CA ASP A 243 -27.59 0.92 3.28
C ASP A 243 -26.32 1.71 3.63
N HIS A 244 -25.71 1.45 4.79
CA HIS A 244 -24.45 2.07 5.16
C HIS A 244 -23.37 1.73 4.11
N PRO A 245 -22.61 2.70 3.57
CA PRO A 245 -21.67 2.47 2.47
C PRO A 245 -20.69 1.31 2.70
N GLN A 246 -20.22 1.13 3.94
CA GLN A 246 -19.31 0.03 4.29
C GLN A 246 -19.99 -1.35 4.27
N LEU A 247 -21.28 -1.45 4.58
CA LEU A 247 -21.98 -2.74 4.55
C LEU A 247 -22.56 -3.03 3.17
N ARG A 248 -23.09 -2.00 2.50
CA ARG A 248 -23.57 -2.08 1.13
C ARG A 248 -22.43 -2.43 0.16
N GLY A 249 -21.26 -1.80 0.35
CA GLY A 249 -20.15 -1.89 -0.59
C GLY A 249 -20.58 -1.48 -2.00
N ASP A 250 -20.26 -2.34 -2.97
CA ASP A 250 -20.68 -2.22 -4.38
C ASP A 250 -22.13 -2.70 -4.63
N GLY A 251 -22.88 -3.04 -3.59
CA GLY A 251 -24.22 -3.62 -3.67
C GLY A 251 -24.25 -5.15 -3.72
N THR A 252 -23.11 -5.84 -3.81
CA THR A 252 -23.03 -7.30 -3.91
C THR A 252 -22.56 -7.99 -2.63
N LYS A 253 -22.16 -7.19 -1.64
CA LYS A 253 -21.50 -7.62 -0.41
C LYS A 253 -22.42 -8.40 0.52
N ILE A 254 -23.65 -7.93 0.72
CA ILE A 254 -24.66 -8.58 1.57
C ILE A 254 -25.35 -9.69 0.77
N ARG A 255 -25.45 -10.88 1.37
CA ARG A 255 -26.11 -12.06 0.80
C ARG A 255 -27.13 -12.59 1.80
N ASN A 256 -28.32 -12.94 1.29
CA ASN A 256 -29.37 -13.70 2.00
C ASN A 256 -29.61 -13.28 3.47
N PRO A 257 -29.89 -12.00 3.79
CA PRO A 257 -30.08 -11.56 5.16
C PRO A 257 -31.31 -12.24 5.81
N LEU A 258 -31.24 -12.47 7.12
CA LEU A 258 -32.33 -13.11 7.89
C LEU A 258 -32.55 -12.45 9.25
N ASN A 259 -33.79 -12.15 9.59
CA ASN A 259 -34.23 -11.99 10.96
C ASN A 259 -34.60 -13.35 11.54
N ALA A 260 -33.79 -13.86 12.47
CA ALA A 260 -33.92 -15.21 12.97
C ALA A 260 -35.14 -15.43 13.86
N ALA A 261 -35.61 -14.37 14.54
CA ALA A 261 -36.80 -14.40 15.37
C ALA A 261 -38.08 -14.23 14.53
N ALA A 262 -38.12 -13.26 13.63
CA ALA A 262 -39.30 -12.96 12.80
C ALA A 262 -39.39 -13.83 11.53
N ARG A 263 -38.34 -14.58 11.19
CA ARG A 263 -38.21 -15.45 10.01
C ARG A 263 -38.52 -14.74 8.70
N ASN A 264 -38.02 -13.52 8.56
CA ASN A 264 -38.13 -12.69 7.35
C ASN A 264 -36.78 -12.04 7.02
N ASN A 265 -36.71 -11.19 6.00
CA ASN A 265 -35.47 -10.54 5.57
C ASN A 265 -35.23 -9.17 6.21
N ASP A 266 -36.06 -8.74 7.18
CA ASP A 266 -35.89 -7.44 7.86
C ASP A 266 -34.82 -7.53 8.94
N VAL A 267 -33.59 -7.22 8.52
CA VAL A 267 -32.43 -7.17 9.39
C VAL A 267 -32.12 -5.76 9.88
N SER A 268 -33.06 -4.82 9.76
CA SER A 268 -32.84 -3.42 10.15
C SER A 268 -32.40 -3.28 11.61
N PRO A 269 -31.69 -2.21 11.98
CA PRO A 269 -31.23 -2.01 13.35
C PRO A 269 -32.35 -1.57 14.29
N PHE A 270 -33.59 -1.52 13.81
CA PHE A 270 -34.75 -1.19 14.63
C PHE A 270 -35.12 -2.35 15.55
N VAL A 271 -35.31 -2.05 16.82
CA VAL A 271 -35.74 -3.01 17.85
C VAL A 271 -36.88 -2.45 18.66
N ARG A 272 -37.75 -3.33 19.17
CA ARG A 272 -38.77 -2.95 20.16
C ARG A 272 -38.13 -2.84 21.54
N MET A 273 -38.32 -1.69 22.16
CA MET A 273 -37.90 -1.43 23.54
C MET A 273 -38.93 -1.98 24.53
N SER A 274 -38.53 -2.12 25.80
CA SER A 274 -39.39 -2.67 26.86
C SER A 274 -40.67 -1.86 27.10
N ASN A 275 -40.67 -0.56 26.79
CA ASN A 275 -41.83 0.33 26.87
C ASN A 275 -42.72 0.30 25.61
N GLY A 276 -42.44 -0.60 24.65
CA GLY A 276 -43.17 -0.73 23.39
C GLY A 276 -42.79 0.28 22.30
N ALA A 277 -41.89 1.23 22.58
CA ALA A 277 -41.37 2.14 21.57
C ALA A 277 -40.37 1.44 20.63
N PHE A 278 -40.14 2.02 19.46
CA PHE A 278 -39.05 1.61 18.58
C PHE A 278 -37.78 2.40 18.90
N GLY A 279 -36.64 1.72 18.92
CA GLY A 279 -35.32 2.34 18.99
C GLY A 279 -34.34 1.71 18.03
N VAL A 280 -33.13 2.25 17.97
CA VAL A 280 -32.06 1.79 17.07
C VAL A 280 -30.94 1.17 17.89
N MET A 281 -30.53 -0.06 17.55
CA MET A 281 -29.39 -0.73 18.14
C MET A 281 -28.32 -0.98 17.08
N SER A 282 -27.28 -0.15 17.09
CA SER A 282 -26.24 -0.13 16.04
C SER A 282 -25.12 -1.15 16.23
N HIS A 283 -25.17 -1.96 17.29
CA HIS A 283 -24.12 -2.91 17.66
C HIS A 283 -23.77 -3.86 16.49
N GLY A 284 -24.77 -4.47 15.85
CA GLY A 284 -24.55 -5.33 14.69
C GLY A 284 -23.90 -4.63 13.51
N THR A 285 -24.30 -3.39 13.20
CA THR A 285 -23.65 -2.58 12.16
C THR A 285 -22.16 -2.39 12.46
N SER A 286 -21.80 -2.05 13.71
CA SER A 286 -20.41 -1.88 14.12
C SER A 286 -19.61 -3.18 14.05
N CYS A 287 -20.18 -4.30 14.51
CA CYS A 287 -19.54 -5.62 14.42
C CYS A 287 -19.29 -6.04 12.97
N ALA A 288 -20.28 -5.86 12.09
CA ALA A 288 -20.14 -6.17 10.67
C ALA A 288 -19.12 -5.27 9.97
N ALA A 289 -19.07 -3.98 10.35
CA ALA A 289 -18.09 -3.03 9.82
C ALA A 289 -16.65 -3.39 10.23
N VAL A 290 -16.41 -3.76 11.49
CA VAL A 290 -15.09 -4.20 11.96
C VAL A 290 -14.66 -5.50 11.27
N ALA A 291 -15.58 -6.46 11.10
CA ALA A 291 -15.27 -7.73 10.45
C ALA A 291 -14.92 -7.54 8.97
N ALA A 292 -15.77 -6.84 8.22
CA ALA A 292 -15.69 -6.82 6.77
C ALA A 292 -16.15 -5.51 6.12
N GLY A 293 -16.27 -4.39 6.83
CA GLY A 293 -16.69 -3.11 6.22
C GLY A 293 -15.85 -2.78 4.96
N ALA A 294 -16.52 -2.48 3.85
CA ALA A 294 -15.86 -2.10 2.61
C ALA A 294 -15.03 -0.82 2.81
N LEU A 295 -13.94 -0.69 2.05
CA LEU A 295 -13.12 0.52 2.05
C LEU A 295 -13.96 1.71 1.60
N ASP A 296 -14.07 2.72 2.45
CA ASP A 296 -14.70 4.00 2.10
C ASP A 296 -13.69 5.07 1.67
N ALA A 297 -14.21 6.20 1.18
CA ALA A 297 -13.41 7.31 0.68
C ALA A 297 -12.55 7.99 1.76
N GLN A 298 -12.80 7.74 3.05
CA GLN A 298 -12.02 8.30 4.15
C GLN A 298 -10.95 7.32 4.67
N GLY A 299 -10.92 6.10 4.13
CA GLY A 299 -9.98 5.06 4.53
C GLY A 299 -10.43 4.25 5.74
N ILE A 300 -11.72 4.21 6.07
CA ILE A 300 -12.24 3.30 7.11
C ILE A 300 -12.64 1.99 6.42
N LEU A 301 -12.27 0.87 7.05
CA LEU A 301 -12.46 -0.48 6.50
C LEU A 301 -12.41 -1.53 7.61
N GLY A 302 -13.03 -2.68 7.35
CA GLY A 302 -12.95 -3.83 8.24
C GLY A 302 -11.65 -4.62 8.06
N ALA A 303 -11.54 -5.74 8.77
CA ALA A 303 -10.40 -6.64 8.66
C ALA A 303 -10.34 -7.42 7.33
N ALA A 304 -11.50 -7.76 6.76
CA ALA A 304 -11.62 -8.43 5.46
C ALA A 304 -12.60 -7.67 4.54
N PRO A 305 -12.29 -6.44 4.11
CA PRO A 305 -13.21 -5.57 3.37
C PRO A 305 -13.74 -6.15 2.05
N THR A 306 -13.03 -7.11 1.44
CA THR A 306 -13.48 -7.77 0.20
C THR A 306 -14.41 -8.95 0.43
N ALA A 307 -14.48 -9.51 1.65
CA ALA A 307 -15.34 -10.65 1.96
C ALA A 307 -16.84 -10.32 1.85
N ARG A 308 -17.67 -11.33 1.62
CA ARG A 308 -19.14 -11.22 1.63
C ARG A 308 -19.65 -11.23 3.07
N LEU A 309 -20.83 -10.65 3.27
CA LEU A 309 -21.53 -10.59 4.54
C LEU A 309 -22.86 -11.36 4.45
N LEU A 310 -23.09 -12.25 5.42
CA LEU A 310 -24.39 -12.84 5.69
C LEU A 310 -24.92 -12.25 7.00
N LEU A 311 -25.83 -11.30 6.89
CA LEU A 311 -26.30 -10.53 8.05
C LEU A 311 -27.52 -11.22 8.66
N ILE A 312 -27.40 -11.64 9.92
CA ILE A 312 -28.44 -12.37 10.63
C ILE A 312 -28.82 -11.60 11.88
N LYS A 313 -30.02 -11.03 11.87
CA LYS A 313 -30.56 -10.31 13.03
C LYS A 313 -31.06 -11.30 14.08
N LEU A 314 -30.52 -11.19 15.28
CA LEU A 314 -30.86 -11.94 16.48
C LEU A 314 -31.04 -10.94 17.64
N ASP A 315 -32.16 -10.21 17.61
CA ASP A 315 -32.53 -9.21 18.62
C ASP A 315 -33.27 -9.81 19.83
N VAL A 316 -33.64 -11.10 19.76
CA VAL A 316 -34.20 -11.88 20.85
C VAL A 316 -33.47 -13.22 20.94
N LEU A 317 -33.00 -13.58 22.13
CA LEU A 317 -32.27 -14.82 22.39
C LEU A 317 -33.22 -15.91 22.91
N THR A 318 -33.99 -16.53 22.02
CA THR A 318 -34.67 -17.81 22.29
C THR A 318 -33.91 -18.96 21.64
N ASP A 319 -34.06 -20.18 22.18
CA ASP A 319 -33.46 -21.38 21.59
C ASP A 319 -33.82 -21.55 20.11
N GLU A 320 -35.08 -21.26 19.75
CA GLU A 320 -35.55 -21.34 18.36
C GLU A 320 -34.88 -20.28 17.47
N ALA A 321 -34.78 -19.02 17.93
CA ALA A 321 -34.13 -17.97 17.15
C ALA A 321 -32.63 -18.23 16.99
N ILE A 322 -31.96 -18.71 18.03
CA ILE A 322 -30.55 -19.12 17.99
C ILE A 322 -30.37 -20.25 16.98
N LYS A 323 -31.16 -21.32 17.08
CA LYS A 323 -31.14 -22.43 16.11
C LYS A 323 -31.33 -21.92 14.67
N ASN A 324 -32.35 -21.09 14.43
CA ASN A 324 -32.65 -20.55 13.10
C ASN A 324 -31.48 -19.72 12.55
N ALA A 325 -30.81 -18.94 13.40
CA ALA A 325 -29.67 -18.13 13.01
C ALA A 325 -28.49 -19.01 12.53
N PHE A 326 -28.12 -20.02 13.31
CA PHE A 326 -27.02 -20.92 12.96
C PHE A 326 -27.35 -21.81 11.75
N GLU A 327 -28.56 -22.36 11.67
CA GLU A 327 -29.00 -23.14 10.49
C GLU A 327 -28.95 -22.29 9.23
N HIS A 328 -29.42 -21.05 9.28
CA HIS A 328 -29.38 -20.15 8.12
C HIS A 328 -27.94 -19.81 7.72
N ALA A 329 -27.05 -19.57 8.69
CA ALA A 329 -25.63 -19.34 8.42
C ALA A 329 -25.00 -20.52 7.68
N MET A 330 -25.21 -21.74 8.18
CA MET A 330 -24.66 -22.97 7.61
C MET A 330 -25.21 -23.26 6.21
N LEU A 331 -26.53 -23.15 6.03
CA LEU A 331 -27.19 -23.46 4.75
C LEU A 331 -26.88 -22.44 3.65
N ASN A 332 -26.46 -21.22 4.01
CA ASN A 332 -26.12 -20.15 3.06
C ASN A 332 -24.60 -19.96 2.90
N GLY A 333 -23.81 -20.97 3.28
CA GLY A 333 -22.38 -21.04 2.96
C GLY A 333 -21.53 -20.02 3.73
N ALA A 334 -21.84 -19.76 4.99
CA ALA A 334 -20.94 -19.01 5.85
C ALA A 334 -19.64 -19.82 6.10
N ASP A 335 -18.50 -19.23 5.79
CA ASP A 335 -17.17 -19.78 6.12
C ASP A 335 -16.77 -19.47 7.57
N ILE A 336 -17.27 -18.34 8.08
CA ILE A 336 -17.03 -17.83 9.43
C ILE A 336 -18.36 -17.39 10.02
N ILE A 337 -18.62 -17.74 11.28
CA ILE A 337 -19.75 -17.23 12.06
C ILE A 337 -19.21 -16.41 13.21
N SER A 338 -19.61 -15.13 13.27
CA SER A 338 -19.25 -14.19 14.33
C SER A 338 -20.47 -13.87 15.19
N CYS A 339 -20.33 -14.08 16.51
CA CYS A 339 -21.36 -13.84 17.50
C CYS A 339 -20.81 -12.94 18.61
N SER A 340 -21.05 -11.64 18.52
CA SER A 340 -20.68 -10.66 19.56
C SER A 340 -21.80 -10.53 20.61
N LEU A 341 -22.42 -11.65 20.97
CA LEU A 341 -23.56 -11.73 21.88
C LEU A 341 -23.34 -12.87 22.87
N GLY A 342 -23.94 -12.72 24.06
CA GLY A 342 -23.81 -13.69 25.14
C GLY A 342 -25.13 -13.84 25.88
N TYR A 343 -25.46 -15.08 26.22
CA TYR A 343 -26.57 -15.38 27.12
C TYR A 343 -26.10 -15.22 28.56
N PRO A 344 -26.84 -14.55 29.46
CA PRO A 344 -26.47 -14.51 30.86
C PRO A 344 -26.48 -15.94 31.42
N THR A 345 -25.32 -16.43 31.85
CA THR A 345 -25.26 -17.72 32.56
C THR A 345 -25.93 -17.57 33.92
N PRO A 346 -26.76 -18.54 34.36
CA PRO A 346 -27.17 -18.61 35.75
C PRO A 346 -25.91 -18.67 36.63
N VAL A 347 -25.78 -17.72 37.55
CA VAL A 347 -24.80 -17.78 38.66
C VAL A 347 -25.32 -18.67 39.77
#